data_AF-A0A2J7PF11-F1
#
_entry.id   AF-A0A2J7PF11-F1
#
_cell.length_a   1.000
_cell.length_b   1.000
_cell.length_c   1.000
_cell.angle_alpha   90.00
_cell.angle_beta   90.00
_cell.angle_gamma   90.00
#
_symmetry.space_group_name_H-M   'P 1'
#
loop_
_entity.id
_entity.type
_entity.pdbx_description
1 polymer ?
#
loop_
_entity_poly.entity_id
_entity_poly.type
_entity_poly.pdbx_seq_one_letter_code
_entity_poly.pdbx_strand_id
1 'polypeptide(L)'
;MKSTRAKHRSLIVNHKRKLEDKEKENLISRSSERKSMMASNDDDIADTFHNIIAPKKRKHDSQTVRKEKKRKVLVDEMHYIPYTAPDHHTEQGFSVNNFELEASKAKLDLTADSEETLRQQQKLKHWDRKKKKMVAVNMDKKVKKIRDESGAWIPATYKSKRYAQWKERMKVEEDFAADSEDDGDDDHGDQKRNQLRGLKTYPNTHWGRHNKKVENKVKSELKRPDQILKARIEQEKKKRKQRRKCKRSKRKK
;
A
#
# COMPACT_ATOMS: atom_id res chain seq x y z
N MET A 1 -17.33 -39.13 11.36
CA MET A 1 -15.96 -38.89 11.90
C MET A 1 -14.86 -39.74 11.26
N LYS A 2 -15.04 -41.04 11.00
CA LYS A 2 -13.99 -41.89 10.41
C LYS A 2 -13.68 -41.55 8.94
N SER A 3 -14.68 -41.21 8.14
CA SER A 3 -14.54 -40.85 6.72
C SER A 3 -13.77 -39.54 6.49
N THR A 4 -14.01 -38.51 7.31
CA THR A 4 -13.25 -37.25 7.25
C THR A 4 -11.81 -37.46 7.68
N ARG A 5 -11.58 -38.25 8.73
CA ARG A 5 -10.22 -38.60 9.18
C ARG A 5 -9.41 -39.34 8.11
N ALA A 6 -10.03 -40.24 7.34
CA ALA A 6 -9.39 -40.91 6.21
C ALA A 6 -8.97 -39.94 5.09
N LYS A 7 -9.85 -39.01 4.71
CA LYS A 7 -9.55 -37.95 3.73
C LYS A 7 -8.42 -37.02 4.20
N HIS A 8 -8.41 -36.67 5.49
CA HIS A 8 -7.35 -35.83 6.04
C HIS A 8 -6.02 -36.58 6.10
N ARG A 9 -6.04 -37.89 6.40
CA ARG A 9 -4.83 -38.73 6.38
C ARG A 9 -4.21 -38.80 4.99
N SER A 10 -4.99 -39.01 3.94
CA SER A 10 -4.46 -39.02 2.56
C SER A 10 -3.90 -37.66 2.15
N LEU A 11 -4.56 -36.55 2.51
CA LEU A 11 -4.04 -35.20 2.27
C LEU A 11 -2.72 -34.93 2.98
N ILE A 12 -2.58 -35.38 4.24
CA ILE A 12 -1.33 -35.25 5.01
C ILE A 12 -0.21 -36.06 4.37
N VAL A 13 -0.48 -37.29 3.94
CA VAL A 13 0.52 -38.14 3.26
C VAL A 13 0.98 -37.51 1.95
N ASN A 14 0.04 -37.01 1.13
CA ASN A 14 0.35 -36.34 -0.12
C ASN A 14 1.15 -35.04 0.11
N HIS A 15 0.84 -34.30 1.16
CA HIS A 15 1.58 -33.09 1.52
C HIS A 15 3.01 -33.41 1.95
N LYS A 16 3.22 -34.46 2.76
CA LYS A 16 4.56 -34.92 3.18
C LYS A 16 5.40 -35.35 1.97
N ARG A 17 4.84 -36.18 1.09
CA ARG A 17 5.50 -36.58 -0.17
C ARG A 17 5.93 -35.36 -1.01
N LYS A 18 5.06 -34.36 -1.13
CA LYS A 18 5.36 -33.13 -1.87
C LYS A 18 6.49 -32.29 -1.24
N LEU A 19 6.66 -32.34 0.09
CA LEU A 19 7.78 -31.68 0.76
C LEU A 19 9.09 -32.42 0.49
N GLU A 20 9.08 -33.75 0.58
CA GLU A 20 10.25 -34.59 0.28
C GLU A 20 10.74 -34.42 -1.17
N ASP A 21 9.80 -34.36 -2.13
CA ASP A 21 10.14 -34.13 -3.55
C ASP A 21 10.78 -32.74 -3.76
N LYS A 22 10.31 -31.71 -3.05
CA LYS A 22 10.91 -30.36 -3.08
C LYS A 22 12.29 -30.31 -2.45
N GLU A 23 12.50 -31.04 -1.35
CA GLU A 23 13.81 -31.12 -0.70
C GLU A 23 14.83 -31.81 -1.62
N LYS A 24 14.42 -32.88 -2.32
CA LYS A 24 15.24 -33.54 -3.34
C LYS A 24 15.57 -32.62 -4.52
N GLU A 25 14.58 -31.88 -5.03
CA GLU A 25 14.79 -30.89 -6.09
C GLU A 25 15.80 -29.81 -5.67
N ASN A 26 15.66 -29.29 -4.45
CA ASN A 26 16.56 -28.28 -3.89
C ASN A 26 17.97 -28.82 -3.62
N LEU A 27 18.10 -30.10 -3.22
CA LEU A 27 19.39 -30.78 -3.11
C LEU A 27 20.08 -30.93 -4.47
N ILE A 28 19.33 -31.29 -5.51
CA ILE A 28 19.83 -31.42 -6.89
C ILE A 28 20.28 -30.05 -7.41
N SER A 29 19.47 -28.99 -7.26
CA SER A 29 19.85 -27.63 -7.68
C SER A 29 21.11 -27.14 -6.96
N ARG A 30 21.20 -27.37 -5.64
CA ARG A 30 22.34 -26.96 -4.82
C ARG A 30 23.63 -27.73 -5.15
N SER A 31 23.50 -28.96 -5.67
CA SER A 31 24.64 -29.75 -6.18
C SER A 31 25.11 -29.26 -7.56
N SER A 32 24.19 -28.73 -8.39
CA SER A 32 24.50 -28.18 -9.72
C SER A 32 25.16 -26.80 -9.67
N GLU A 33 25.10 -26.09 -8.54
CA GLU A 33 25.57 -24.69 -8.41
C GLU A 33 27.02 -24.56 -7.95
N ARG A 34 27.72 -25.65 -7.61
CA ARG A 34 29.17 -25.60 -7.33
C ARG A 34 29.99 -25.88 -8.58
N LYS A 35 29.77 -25.09 -9.64
CA LYS A 35 30.78 -24.97 -10.70
C LYS A 35 31.83 -24.00 -10.18
N SER A 36 33.06 -24.49 -10.00
CA SER A 36 34.21 -23.64 -9.69
C SER A 36 34.38 -22.66 -10.85
N MET A 37 34.04 -21.39 -10.62
CA MET A 37 34.22 -20.33 -11.62
C MET A 37 35.68 -19.90 -11.59
N MET A 38 36.33 -19.91 -12.75
CA MET A 38 37.69 -19.40 -12.92
C MET A 38 37.72 -17.89 -12.65
N ALA A 39 38.84 -17.38 -12.14
CA ALA A 39 39.01 -15.94 -11.96
C ALA A 39 39.00 -15.24 -13.33
N SER A 40 38.27 -14.13 -13.43
CA SER A 40 38.17 -13.32 -14.64
C SER A 40 39.45 -12.51 -14.89
N ASN A 41 39.81 -12.32 -16.16
CA ASN A 41 40.94 -11.50 -16.57
C ASN A 41 40.56 -10.01 -16.55
N ASP A 42 41.56 -9.12 -16.47
CA ASP A 42 41.33 -7.66 -16.35
C ASP A 42 40.56 -7.07 -17.55
N ASP A 43 40.76 -7.61 -18.76
CA ASP A 43 40.01 -7.18 -19.96
C ASP A 43 38.52 -7.54 -19.87
N ASP A 44 38.18 -8.70 -19.30
CA ASP A 44 36.78 -9.12 -19.09
C ASP A 44 36.07 -8.19 -18.08
N ILE A 45 36.82 -7.70 -17.10
CA ILE A 45 36.33 -6.76 -16.08
C ILE A 45 36.08 -5.39 -16.73
N ALA A 46 36.99 -4.91 -17.59
CA ALA A 46 36.83 -3.63 -18.28
C ALA A 46 35.63 -3.61 -19.24
N ASP A 47 35.38 -4.72 -19.94
CA ASP A 47 34.24 -4.87 -20.85
C ASP A 47 32.89 -4.96 -20.12
N THR A 48 32.86 -5.56 -18.92
CA THR A 48 31.60 -5.68 -18.16
C THR A 48 31.09 -4.34 -17.64
N PHE A 49 31.98 -3.38 -17.32
CA PHE A 49 31.58 -2.06 -16.81
C PHE A 49 31.32 -1.02 -17.92
N HIS A 50 31.67 -1.30 -19.18
CA HIS A 50 31.36 -0.42 -20.31
C HIS A 50 29.85 -0.30 -20.57
N ASN A 51 29.06 -1.33 -20.24
CA ASN A 51 27.61 -1.32 -20.39
C ASN A 51 26.92 -1.39 -19.02
N ILE A 52 26.47 -0.23 -18.51
CA ILE A 52 25.66 -0.15 -17.30
C ILE A 52 24.25 -0.69 -17.61
N ILE A 53 24.07 -2.00 -17.49
CA ILE A 53 22.76 -2.64 -17.59
C ILE A 53 22.00 -2.33 -16.29
N ALA A 54 21.10 -1.35 -16.36
CA ALA A 54 20.17 -1.07 -15.27
C ALA A 54 19.49 -2.39 -14.84
N PRO A 55 19.31 -2.65 -13.52
CA PRO A 55 18.82 -3.92 -13.04
C PRO A 55 17.47 -4.23 -13.69
N LYS A 56 17.49 -5.22 -14.58
CA LYS A 56 16.29 -5.76 -15.23
C LYS A 56 15.34 -6.15 -14.12
N LYS A 57 14.17 -5.49 -14.05
CA LYS A 57 13.14 -5.80 -13.05
C LYS A 57 12.95 -7.31 -13.01
N ARG A 58 13.27 -7.93 -11.86
CA ARG A 58 13.07 -9.36 -11.65
C ARG A 58 11.63 -9.68 -12.06
N LYS A 59 11.45 -10.60 -13.02
CA LYS A 59 10.13 -11.15 -13.31
C LYS A 59 9.65 -11.72 -12.00
N HIS A 60 8.59 -11.13 -11.43
CA HIS A 60 7.98 -11.60 -10.21
C HIS A 60 7.72 -13.09 -10.37
N ASP A 61 8.28 -13.90 -9.46
CA ASP A 61 8.14 -15.33 -9.48
C ASP A 61 6.64 -15.67 -9.60
N SER A 62 6.29 -16.35 -10.68
CA SER A 62 4.90 -16.63 -11.04
C SER A 62 4.21 -17.60 -10.06
N GLN A 63 4.94 -18.09 -9.05
CA GLN A 63 4.41 -18.92 -7.98
C GLN A 63 3.71 -18.15 -6.85
N THR A 64 4.01 -16.87 -6.63
CA THR A 64 3.40 -16.10 -5.52
C THR A 64 2.24 -15.21 -5.94
N VAL A 65 2.02 -15.00 -7.25
CA VAL A 65 0.75 -14.45 -7.75
C VAL A 65 -0.19 -15.62 -7.99
N ARG A 66 -1.27 -15.69 -7.20
CA ARG A 66 -2.37 -16.61 -7.49
C ARG A 66 -2.81 -16.37 -8.93
N LYS A 67 -2.56 -17.33 -9.83
CA LYS A 67 -3.15 -17.32 -11.18
C LYS A 67 -4.65 -17.30 -10.98
N GLU A 68 -5.27 -16.13 -11.12
CA GLU A 68 -6.72 -16.03 -11.17
C GLU A 68 -7.16 -16.94 -12.31
N LYS A 69 -7.91 -17.99 -11.96
CA LYS A 69 -8.50 -18.87 -12.96
C LYS A 69 -9.43 -17.98 -13.78
N LYS A 70 -8.97 -17.54 -14.95
CA LYS A 70 -9.81 -16.82 -15.90
C LYS A 70 -11.05 -17.68 -16.09
N ARG A 71 -12.21 -17.14 -15.72
CA ARG A 71 -13.49 -17.81 -15.94
C ARG A 71 -13.55 -18.07 -17.45
N LYS A 72 -13.62 -19.33 -17.84
CA LYS A 72 -13.94 -19.67 -19.23
C LYS A 72 -15.37 -19.19 -19.43
N VAL A 73 -15.52 -18.06 -20.09
CA VAL A 73 -16.84 -17.63 -20.56
C VAL A 73 -17.22 -18.66 -21.61
N LEU A 74 -18.32 -19.37 -21.38
CA LEU A 74 -18.91 -20.25 -22.39
C LEU A 74 -19.50 -19.31 -23.44
N VAL A 75 -18.73 -19.05 -24.48
CA VAL A 75 -19.12 -18.20 -25.59
C VAL A 75 -19.66 -19.13 -26.68
N ASP A 76 -20.85 -18.83 -27.18
CA ASP A 76 -21.50 -19.59 -28.26
C ASP A 76 -20.84 -19.23 -29.59
N GLU A 77 -20.19 -20.20 -30.23
CA GLU A 77 -19.40 -19.98 -31.46
C GLU A 77 -20.25 -19.49 -32.64
N MET A 78 -21.55 -19.84 -32.66
CA MET A 78 -22.43 -19.53 -33.79
C MET A 78 -23.08 -18.14 -33.68
N HIS A 79 -23.27 -17.63 -32.47
CA HIS A 79 -24.01 -16.39 -32.23
C HIS A 79 -23.17 -15.30 -31.54
N TYR A 80 -21.91 -15.57 -31.23
CA TYR A 80 -21.04 -14.59 -30.62
C TYR A 80 -20.45 -13.62 -31.63
N ILE A 81 -20.87 -12.37 -31.52
CA ILE A 81 -20.26 -11.26 -32.25
C ILE A 81 -19.20 -10.63 -31.33
N PRO A 82 -17.90 -10.69 -31.68
CA PRO A 82 -16.84 -10.09 -30.88
C PRO A 82 -16.97 -8.56 -30.88
N TYR A 83 -16.60 -7.93 -29.76
CA TYR A 83 -16.66 -6.47 -29.61
C TYR A 83 -15.72 -5.73 -30.58
N THR A 84 -14.64 -6.39 -31.01
CA THR A 84 -13.67 -5.84 -31.96
C THR A 84 -13.50 -6.79 -33.14
N ALA A 85 -13.14 -6.25 -34.30
CA ALA A 85 -12.74 -7.04 -35.45
C ALA A 85 -11.57 -7.99 -35.09
N PRO A 86 -11.47 -9.16 -35.74
CA PRO A 86 -10.39 -10.12 -35.49
C PRO A 86 -9.01 -9.52 -35.78
N ASP A 87 -8.93 -8.57 -36.72
CA ASP A 87 -7.69 -7.99 -37.21
C ASP A 87 -7.41 -6.57 -36.67
N HIS A 88 -8.16 -6.12 -35.66
CA HIS A 88 -8.07 -4.76 -35.12
C HIS A 88 -6.63 -4.33 -34.76
N HIS A 89 -5.80 -5.25 -34.26
CA HIS A 89 -4.42 -4.93 -33.88
C HIS A 89 -3.49 -4.72 -35.08
N THR A 90 -3.69 -5.44 -36.17
CA THR A 90 -2.85 -5.27 -37.36
C THR A 90 -3.26 -4.00 -38.09
N GLU A 91 -4.56 -3.72 -38.23
CA GLU A 91 -5.09 -2.48 -38.81
C GLU A 91 -4.59 -1.26 -38.03
N GLN A 92 -4.60 -1.35 -36.69
CA GLN A 92 -4.04 -0.32 -35.84
C GLN A 92 -2.52 -0.14 -36.06
N GLY A 93 -1.79 -1.22 -36.30
CA GLY A 93 -0.35 -1.18 -36.60
C GLY A 93 -0.02 -0.66 -38.00
N PHE A 94 -0.88 -0.89 -38.98
CA PHE A 94 -0.78 -0.37 -40.35
C PHE A 94 -1.35 1.05 -40.50
N SER A 95 -1.99 1.59 -39.46
CA SER A 95 -2.45 2.98 -39.44
C SER A 95 -1.24 3.93 -39.37
N VAL A 96 -0.63 4.21 -40.53
CA VAL A 96 0.53 5.11 -40.62
C VAL A 96 0.13 6.53 -40.23
N ASN A 97 -1.12 6.94 -40.46
CA ASN A 97 -1.65 8.24 -40.08
C ASN A 97 -3.08 8.07 -39.55
N ASN A 98 -3.24 7.86 -38.24
CA ASN A 98 -4.57 7.85 -37.66
C ASN A 98 -5.15 9.27 -37.77
N PHE A 99 -6.02 9.48 -38.77
CA PHE A 99 -6.69 10.75 -39.02
C PHE A 99 -7.35 11.30 -37.76
N GLU A 100 -7.87 10.45 -36.86
CA GLU A 100 -8.45 10.91 -35.60
C GLU A 100 -7.40 11.57 -34.70
N LEU A 101 -6.20 10.98 -34.61
CA LEU A 101 -5.10 11.55 -33.83
C LEU A 101 -4.57 12.83 -34.49
N GLU A 102 -4.38 12.84 -35.80
CA GLU A 102 -3.94 14.03 -36.53
C GLU A 102 -4.96 15.16 -36.46
N ALA A 103 -6.23 14.87 -36.71
CA ALA A 103 -7.33 15.83 -36.56
C ALA A 103 -7.45 16.33 -35.12
N SER A 104 -7.17 15.49 -34.11
CA SER A 104 -7.13 15.93 -32.71
C SER A 104 -5.94 16.86 -32.39
N LYS A 105 -4.78 16.61 -33.00
CA LYS A 105 -3.56 17.43 -32.84
C LYS A 105 -3.63 18.73 -33.64
N ALA A 106 -4.28 18.70 -34.81
CA ALA A 106 -4.49 19.84 -35.69
C ALA A 106 -5.65 20.74 -35.25
N LYS A 107 -6.24 20.50 -34.07
CA LYS A 107 -7.19 21.43 -33.46
C LYS A 107 -6.46 22.71 -33.07
N LEU A 108 -6.57 23.70 -33.92
CA LEU A 108 -6.12 25.05 -33.65
C LEU A 108 -7.19 25.74 -32.80
N ASP A 109 -6.90 25.94 -31.51
CA ASP A 109 -7.79 26.65 -30.60
C ASP A 109 -7.57 28.17 -30.76
N LEU A 110 -8.43 28.81 -31.55
CA LEU A 110 -8.42 30.26 -31.84
C LEU A 110 -8.85 31.13 -30.64
N THR A 111 -9.08 30.56 -29.46
CA THR A 111 -9.63 31.31 -28.31
C THR A 111 -8.60 32.12 -27.52
N ALA A 112 -7.32 32.13 -27.91
CA ALA A 112 -6.21 32.71 -27.14
C ALA A 112 -5.78 34.13 -27.58
N ASP A 113 -6.64 34.92 -28.23
CA ASP A 113 -6.31 36.29 -28.65
C ASP A 113 -6.40 37.33 -27.52
N SER A 114 -6.80 36.91 -26.31
CA SER A 114 -6.89 37.74 -25.10
C SER A 114 -5.97 37.21 -23.99
N GLU A 115 -5.30 38.11 -23.26
CA GLU A 115 -4.48 37.74 -22.11
C GLU A 115 -5.31 36.99 -21.03
N GLU A 116 -6.59 37.32 -20.91
CA GLU A 116 -7.49 36.66 -19.96
C GLU A 116 -7.78 35.21 -20.33
N THR A 117 -7.99 34.92 -21.62
CA THR A 117 -8.28 33.57 -22.10
C THR A 117 -7.03 32.68 -22.02
N LEU A 118 -5.84 33.25 -22.26
CA LEU A 118 -4.56 32.57 -22.07
C LEU A 118 -4.32 32.18 -20.60
N ARG A 119 -4.63 33.07 -19.64
CA ARG A 119 -4.56 32.76 -18.19
C ARG A 119 -5.57 31.68 -17.77
N GLN A 120 -6.73 31.60 -18.41
CA GLN A 120 -7.73 30.56 -18.16
C GLN A 120 -7.30 29.20 -18.73
N GLN A 121 -6.71 29.17 -19.93
CA GLN A 121 -6.14 27.97 -20.53
C GLN A 121 -5.02 27.36 -19.64
N GLN A 122 -4.14 28.18 -19.07
CA GLN A 122 -3.12 27.71 -18.12
C GLN A 122 -3.69 27.07 -16.85
N LYS A 123 -4.94 27.38 -16.50
CA LYS A 123 -5.64 26.83 -15.33
C LYS A 123 -6.47 25.59 -15.66
N LEU A 124 -6.49 25.13 -16.90
CA LEU A 124 -7.25 23.95 -17.31
C LEU A 124 -6.79 22.72 -16.53
N LYS A 125 -7.75 22.12 -15.83
CA LYS A 125 -7.55 20.88 -15.07
C LYS A 125 -8.18 19.75 -15.84
N HIS A 126 -7.43 18.67 -16.01
CA HIS A 126 -7.92 17.46 -16.63
C HIS A 126 -8.33 16.45 -15.57
N TRP A 127 -9.36 15.68 -15.86
CA TRP A 127 -9.79 14.60 -14.98
C TRP A 127 -8.79 13.44 -15.04
N ASP A 128 -8.04 13.20 -13.96
CA ASP A 128 -7.21 12.00 -13.85
C ASP A 128 -8.13 10.80 -13.57
N ARG A 129 -8.37 9.95 -14.58
CA ARG A 129 -9.28 8.79 -14.48
C ARG A 129 -8.86 7.80 -13.38
N LYS A 130 -7.55 7.71 -13.07
CA LYS A 130 -7.03 6.81 -12.03
C LYS A 130 -7.25 7.40 -10.65
N LYS A 131 -6.91 8.67 -10.46
CA LYS A 131 -7.08 9.37 -9.17
C LYS A 131 -8.48 9.92 -8.94
N LYS A 132 -9.35 9.85 -9.95
CA LYS A 132 -10.74 10.35 -9.96
C LYS A 132 -10.85 11.76 -9.38
N LYS A 133 -9.98 12.66 -9.84
CA LYS A 133 -9.97 14.07 -9.44
C LYS A 133 -9.41 14.94 -10.56
N MET A 134 -9.78 16.21 -10.55
CA MET A 134 -9.22 17.22 -11.46
C MET A 134 -7.76 17.49 -11.09
N VAL A 135 -6.85 17.26 -12.04
CA VAL A 135 -5.40 17.48 -11.93
C VAL A 135 -4.99 18.46 -13.03
N ALA A 136 -4.29 19.53 -12.67
CA ALA A 136 -3.70 20.42 -13.66
C ALA A 136 -2.62 19.66 -14.45
N VAL A 137 -2.64 19.75 -15.78
CA VAL A 137 -1.61 19.14 -16.64
C VAL A 137 -0.36 20.01 -16.52
N ASN A 138 0.40 19.70 -15.47
CA ASN A 138 1.74 20.16 -15.12
C ASN A 138 2.30 21.34 -15.92
N MET A 139 1.95 22.58 -15.53
CA MET A 139 2.86 23.71 -15.68
C MET A 139 3.87 23.63 -14.54
N ASP A 140 4.90 22.82 -14.77
CA ASP A 140 5.99 22.49 -13.88
C ASP A 140 5.57 21.80 -12.59
N LYS A 141 6.31 20.76 -12.19
CA LYS A 141 6.33 20.38 -10.79
C LYS A 141 6.73 21.66 -10.07
N LYS A 142 5.79 22.34 -9.39
CA LYS A 142 6.12 23.45 -8.48
C LYS A 142 7.05 22.86 -7.43
N VAL A 143 8.33 22.85 -7.75
CA VAL A 143 9.42 22.55 -6.83
C VAL A 143 9.27 23.65 -5.82
N LYS A 144 8.60 23.35 -4.71
CA LYS A 144 8.45 24.31 -3.62
C LYS A 144 9.86 24.77 -3.30
N LYS A 145 10.17 26.04 -3.47
CA LYS A 145 11.48 26.60 -3.13
C LYS A 145 11.38 27.18 -1.73
N ILE A 146 12.45 27.07 -0.97
CA ILE A 146 12.59 27.62 0.38
C ILE A 146 13.75 28.62 0.31
N ARG A 147 13.62 29.75 1.02
CA ARG A 147 14.74 30.67 1.25
C ARG A 147 15.65 30.06 2.29
N ASP A 148 16.92 29.93 1.97
CA ASP A 148 17.94 29.55 2.93
C ASP A 148 18.34 30.74 3.81
N GLU A 149 19.13 30.49 4.85
CA GLU A 149 19.67 31.50 5.75
C GLU A 149 20.52 32.57 5.04
N SER A 150 21.16 32.20 3.93
CA SER A 150 21.86 33.12 3.01
C SER A 150 20.93 33.90 2.08
N GLY A 151 19.62 33.67 2.16
CA GLY A 151 18.61 34.26 1.28
C GLY A 151 18.51 33.58 -0.10
N ALA A 152 19.31 32.57 -0.42
CA ALA A 152 19.20 31.86 -1.70
C ALA A 152 17.92 31.01 -1.79
N TRP A 153 17.31 30.91 -2.98
CA TRP A 153 16.17 30.02 -3.20
C TRP A 153 16.64 28.60 -3.52
N ILE A 154 16.45 27.68 -2.58
CA ILE A 154 16.82 26.27 -2.74
C ILE A 154 15.55 25.41 -2.90
N PRO A 155 15.54 24.39 -3.77
CA PRO A 155 14.48 23.39 -3.81
C PRO A 155 14.20 22.77 -2.42
N ALA A 156 12.94 22.69 -2.02
CA ALA A 156 12.51 22.08 -0.76
C ALA A 156 12.90 20.60 -0.64
N THR A 157 13.31 19.96 -1.73
CA THR A 157 13.89 18.61 -1.74
C THR A 157 15.15 18.52 -0.90
N TYR A 158 15.99 19.57 -0.88
CA TYR A 158 17.22 19.60 -0.09
C TYR A 158 16.93 19.72 1.41
N LYS A 159 15.87 20.44 1.81
CA LYS A 159 15.41 20.46 3.21
C LYS A 159 14.44 19.32 3.50
N SER A 160 14.92 18.07 3.48
CA SER A 160 14.12 16.86 3.71
C SER A 160 13.45 16.77 5.10
N LYS A 161 13.77 17.67 6.05
CA LYS A 161 13.31 17.66 7.46
C LYS A 161 13.37 16.29 8.15
N ARG A 162 14.24 15.38 7.66
CA ARG A 162 14.26 13.97 8.06
C ARG A 162 14.64 13.79 9.54
N TYR A 163 15.58 14.59 10.03
CA TYR A 163 15.96 14.61 11.45
C TYR A 163 14.82 15.13 12.34
N ALA A 164 14.16 16.23 11.96
CA ALA A 164 13.01 16.74 12.70
C ALA A 164 11.85 15.73 12.75
N GLN A 165 11.56 15.05 11.63
CA GLN A 165 10.58 13.97 11.58
C GLN A 165 11.01 12.76 12.41
N TRP A 166 12.29 12.39 12.41
CA TRP A 166 12.80 11.33 13.27
C TRP A 166 12.68 11.71 14.75
N LYS A 167 13.02 12.94 15.12
CA LYS A 167 12.88 13.50 16.48
C LYS A 167 11.42 13.47 16.95
N GLU A 168 10.49 13.94 16.12
CA GLU A 168 9.03 13.90 16.40
C GLU A 168 8.53 12.46 16.56
N ARG A 169 8.98 11.54 15.69
CA ARG A 169 8.58 10.13 15.74
C ARG A 169 9.18 9.37 16.93
N MET A 170 10.37 9.76 17.35
CA MET A 170 11.08 9.15 18.47
C MET A 170 10.76 9.82 19.80
N LYS A 171 9.93 10.88 19.83
CA LYS A 171 9.54 11.60 21.06
C LYS A 171 10.73 11.97 21.95
N VAL A 172 11.92 12.15 21.37
CA VAL A 172 13.16 12.39 22.12
C VAL A 172 13.04 13.65 22.98
N GLU A 173 12.30 14.67 22.54
CA GLU A 173 12.03 15.87 23.35
C GLU A 173 11.14 15.61 24.58
N GLU A 174 10.25 14.62 24.54
CA GLU A 174 9.38 14.26 25.68
C GLU A 174 10.14 13.42 26.70
N ASP A 175 11.06 12.55 26.24
CA ASP A 175 11.90 11.74 27.11
C ASP A 175 13.03 12.57 27.76
N PHE A 176 13.64 13.52 27.04
CA PHE A 176 14.63 14.44 27.63
C PHE A 176 14.01 15.54 28.51
N ALA A 177 12.78 15.98 28.22
CA ALA A 177 12.07 16.91 29.13
C ALA A 177 11.55 16.20 30.39
N ALA A 178 11.21 14.91 30.31
CA ALA A 178 10.80 14.12 31.47
C ALA A 178 11.97 13.75 32.40
N ASP A 179 13.21 13.70 31.90
CA ASP A 179 14.43 13.41 32.69
C ASP A 179 15.05 14.68 33.32
N SER A 180 14.61 15.87 32.89
CA SER A 180 15.10 17.17 33.40
C SER A 180 14.13 17.88 34.36
N GLU A 181 12.97 17.29 34.67
CA GLU A 181 11.96 17.85 35.57
C GLU A 181 11.70 16.94 36.80
N ASP A 182 12.72 16.23 37.28
CA ASP A 182 12.70 15.48 38.57
C ASP A 182 13.47 16.24 39.67
N ASP A 183 13.23 17.56 39.80
CA ASP A 183 13.42 18.28 41.07
C ASP A 183 12.68 19.63 41.00
N GLY A 184 11.53 19.73 41.68
CA GLY A 184 10.75 20.97 41.68
C GLY A 184 9.26 20.75 41.90
N ASP A 185 8.90 20.62 43.16
CA ASP A 185 7.56 20.83 43.71
C ASP A 185 7.01 22.17 43.20
N ASP A 186 5.93 22.19 42.40
CA ASP A 186 4.95 23.28 42.41
C ASP A 186 3.69 22.96 41.59
N ASP A 187 2.58 23.01 42.32
CA ASP A 187 1.20 23.10 41.87
C ASP A 187 1.04 24.29 40.91
N HIS A 188 0.78 24.04 39.62
CA HIS A 188 -0.01 24.86 38.68
C HIS A 188 0.32 24.52 37.20
N GLY A 189 -0.44 23.59 36.59
CA GLY A 189 -0.19 23.29 35.17
C GLY A 189 -1.18 22.37 34.43
N ASP A 190 -2.35 22.04 34.98
CA ASP A 190 -3.25 21.03 34.39
C ASP A 190 -4.24 21.56 33.34
N GLN A 191 -3.91 22.62 32.60
CA GLN A 191 -4.80 23.15 31.54
C GLN A 191 -4.31 22.93 30.10
N LYS A 192 -3.05 22.56 29.87
CA LYS A 192 -2.54 22.31 28.51
C LYS A 192 -2.49 20.85 28.08
N ARG A 193 -2.56 19.89 29.02
CA ARG A 193 -2.46 18.44 28.70
C ARG A 193 -3.74 17.84 28.12
N ASN A 194 -4.89 18.53 28.18
CA ASN A 194 -6.18 17.96 27.80
C ASN A 194 -6.72 18.34 26.40
N GLN A 195 -6.04 19.22 25.64
CA GLN A 195 -6.51 19.62 24.29
C GLN A 195 -6.15 18.61 23.17
N LEU A 196 -5.16 17.73 23.37
CA LEU A 196 -4.71 16.80 22.33
C LEU A 196 -5.39 15.43 22.35
N ARG A 197 -6.20 15.13 23.37
CA ARG A 197 -6.97 13.87 23.46
C ARG A 197 -8.33 13.90 22.75
N GLY A 198 -8.63 14.99 22.03
CA GLY A 198 -9.95 15.26 21.45
C GLY A 198 -10.09 15.13 19.93
N LEU A 199 -9.01 14.97 19.16
CA LEU A 199 -9.12 14.84 17.70
C LEU A 199 -9.56 13.42 17.33
N LYS A 200 -10.85 13.11 17.52
CA LYS A 200 -11.48 11.92 16.97
C LYS A 200 -11.35 12.00 15.45
N THR A 201 -10.37 11.26 14.91
CA THR A 201 -10.18 10.93 13.49
C THR A 201 -11.29 9.99 13.00
N TYR A 202 -12.55 10.37 13.25
CA TYR A 202 -13.69 9.72 12.66
C TYR A 202 -14.01 10.46 11.35
N PRO A 203 -13.91 9.79 10.20
CA PRO A 203 -14.19 10.44 8.93
C PRO A 203 -15.65 10.93 8.94
N ASN A 204 -15.87 12.24 8.74
CA ASN A 204 -17.21 12.82 8.83
C ASN A 204 -18.05 12.53 7.58
N THR A 205 -17.44 12.08 6.48
CA THR A 205 -18.15 11.76 5.24
C THR A 205 -18.89 10.43 5.33
N HIS A 206 -20.10 10.36 4.77
CA HIS A 206 -20.91 9.13 4.71
C HIS A 206 -20.10 7.91 4.21
N TRP A 207 -19.31 8.11 3.15
CA TRP A 207 -18.43 7.10 2.57
C TRP A 207 -17.28 6.70 3.51
N GLY A 208 -16.67 7.67 4.21
CA GLY A 208 -15.63 7.36 5.18
C GLY A 208 -16.14 6.59 6.39
N ARG A 209 -17.37 6.87 6.85
CA ARG A 209 -18.05 6.10 7.91
C ARG A 209 -18.34 4.67 7.47
N HIS A 210 -18.81 4.48 6.23
CA HIS A 210 -19.04 3.16 5.63
C HIS A 210 -17.74 2.34 5.56
N ASN A 211 -16.66 2.92 5.04
CA ASN A 211 -15.37 2.23 4.89
C ASN A 211 -14.78 1.85 6.25
N LYS A 212 -14.84 2.74 7.24
CA LYS A 212 -14.41 2.44 8.62
C LYS A 212 -15.25 1.32 9.26
N LYS A 213 -16.55 1.23 8.92
CA LYS A 213 -17.41 0.12 9.37
C LYS A 213 -17.04 -1.20 8.67
N VAL A 214 -16.63 -1.18 7.41
CA VAL A 214 -16.14 -2.36 6.68
C VAL A 214 -14.81 -2.83 7.26
N GLU A 215 -13.87 -1.92 7.51
CA GLU A 215 -12.57 -2.22 8.12
C GLU A 215 -12.75 -2.86 9.51
N ASN A 216 -13.61 -2.29 10.35
CA ASN A 216 -13.93 -2.86 11.67
C ASN A 216 -14.65 -4.23 11.60
N LYS A 217 -15.25 -4.61 10.47
CA LYS A 217 -15.85 -5.93 10.26
C LYS A 217 -14.81 -7.00 9.88
N VAL A 218 -13.62 -6.61 9.41
CA VAL A 218 -12.54 -7.54 9.13
C VAL A 218 -11.94 -8.00 10.47
N LYS A 219 -12.37 -9.17 10.93
CA LYS A 219 -11.83 -9.79 12.15
C LYS A 219 -10.49 -10.44 11.82
N SER A 220 -9.41 -9.96 12.43
CA SER A 220 -8.13 -10.67 12.43
C SER A 220 -8.28 -11.98 13.20
N GLU A 221 -7.74 -13.07 12.66
CA GLU A 221 -7.79 -14.40 13.30
C GLU A 221 -7.10 -14.39 14.67
N LEU A 222 -6.07 -13.53 14.83
CA LEU A 222 -5.40 -13.28 16.09
C LEU A 222 -5.95 -12.02 16.77
N LYS A 223 -6.27 -12.12 18.06
CA LYS A 223 -6.72 -10.99 18.88
C LYS A 223 -5.55 -10.10 19.28
N ARG A 224 -5.75 -8.79 19.20
CA ARG A 224 -4.77 -7.80 19.69
C ARG A 224 -4.74 -7.79 21.23
N PRO A 225 -3.61 -7.44 21.88
CA PRO A 225 -3.47 -7.44 23.33
C PRO A 225 -4.56 -6.60 24.03
N ASP A 226 -4.90 -5.43 23.49
CA ASP A 226 -5.96 -4.56 24.03
C ASP A 226 -7.34 -5.21 24.01
N GLN A 227 -7.64 -6.01 22.97
CA GLN A 227 -8.90 -6.74 22.86
C GLN A 227 -8.97 -7.88 23.88
N ILE A 228 -7.83 -8.52 24.17
CA ILE A 228 -7.73 -9.56 25.20
C ILE A 228 -7.94 -8.94 26.59
N LEU A 229 -7.31 -7.81 26.86
CA LEU A 229 -7.46 -7.06 28.11
C LEU A 229 -8.92 -6.61 28.30
N LYS A 230 -9.54 -6.02 27.28
CA LYS A 230 -10.95 -5.62 27.32
C LYS A 230 -11.88 -6.81 27.57
N ALA A 231 -11.65 -7.93 26.89
CA ALA A 231 -12.41 -9.16 27.12
C ALA A 231 -12.25 -9.68 28.55
N ARG A 232 -11.04 -9.61 29.12
CA ARG A 232 -10.74 -10.01 30.50
C ARG A 232 -11.50 -9.15 31.52
N ILE A 233 -11.47 -7.82 31.36
CA ILE A 233 -12.26 -6.89 32.19
C ILE A 233 -13.75 -7.18 32.11
N GLU A 234 -14.27 -7.46 30.90
CA GLU A 234 -15.69 -7.71 30.71
C GLU A 234 -16.14 -9.04 31.33
N GLN A 235 -15.30 -10.08 31.22
CA GLN A 235 -15.49 -11.36 31.91
C GLN A 235 -15.49 -11.18 33.44
N GLU A 236 -14.56 -10.39 33.97
CA GLU A 236 -14.50 -10.10 35.41
C GLU A 236 -15.76 -9.37 35.90
N LYS A 237 -16.22 -8.37 35.15
CA LYS A 237 -17.48 -7.66 35.43
C LYS A 237 -18.69 -8.61 35.42
N LYS A 238 -18.77 -9.54 34.46
CA LYS A 238 -19.84 -10.55 34.39
C LYS A 238 -19.80 -11.49 35.60
N LYS A 239 -18.62 -12.02 35.95
CA LYS A 239 -18.42 -12.84 37.16
C LYS A 239 -18.84 -12.09 38.43
N ARG A 240 -18.46 -10.81 38.57
CA ARG A 240 -18.87 -9.96 39.71
C ARG A 240 -20.39 -9.78 39.79
N LYS A 241 -21.07 -9.57 38.67
CA LYS A 241 -22.54 -9.46 38.62
C LYS A 241 -23.23 -10.78 38.96
N GLN A 242 -22.72 -11.91 38.47
CA GLN A 242 -23.25 -13.24 38.80
C GLN A 242 -23.07 -13.58 40.28
N ARG A 243 -21.90 -13.31 40.86
CA ARG A 243 -21.65 -13.45 42.31
C ARG A 243 -22.64 -12.63 43.15
N ARG A 244 -22.96 -11.40 42.73
CA ARG A 244 -23.96 -10.54 43.38
C ARG A 244 -25.38 -11.11 43.28
N LYS A 245 -25.78 -11.70 42.13
CA LYS A 245 -27.08 -12.35 41.97
C LYS A 245 -27.24 -13.58 42.88
N CYS A 246 -26.23 -14.46 42.95
CA CYS A 246 -26.26 -15.64 43.83
C CYS A 246 -26.28 -15.28 45.33
N LYS A 247 -25.64 -14.17 45.74
CA LYS A 247 -25.73 -13.68 47.13
C LYS A 247 -27.12 -13.12 47.46
N ARG A 248 -27.83 -12.56 46.48
CA ARG A 248 -29.17 -11.99 46.65
C ARG A 248 -30.27 -13.05 46.72
N SER A 249 -30.09 -14.19 46.04
CA SER A 249 -31.01 -15.34 46.18
C SER A 249 -30.84 -16.08 47.51
N LYS A 250 -29.63 -16.10 48.08
CA LYS A 250 -29.37 -16.69 49.41
C LYS A 250 -29.90 -15.86 50.60
N ARG A 251 -30.19 -14.57 50.42
CA ARG A 251 -30.79 -13.69 51.45
C ARG A 251 -32.32 -13.64 51.41
N LYS A 252 -32.95 -14.37 50.49
CA LYS A 252 -34.41 -14.47 50.31
C LYS A 252 -34.98 -15.81 50.81
N LYS A 253 -34.20 -16.55 51.59
CA LYS A 253 -34.62 -17.78 52.26
C LYS A 253 -34.43 -17.58 53.75
#